data_AF-A0A537DPS5-F1
#
_entry.id   AF-A0A537DPS5-F1
#
_cell.length_a   1.000
_cell.length_b   1.000
_cell.length_c   1.000
_cell.angle_alpha   90.00
_cell.angle_beta   90.00
_cell.angle_gamma   90.00
#
_symmetry.space_group_name_H-M   'P 1'
#
loop_
_entity.id
_entity.type
_entity.pdbx_description
1 polymer ?
#
loop_
_entity_poly.entity_id
_entity_poly.type
_entity_poly.pdbx_seq_one_letter_code
_entity_poly.pdbx_strand_id
1 'polypeptide(L)'
;MAHEDLLRNQHVEGSSDRSFGLVFAAVLVVIAGWPLLHAQAPRWWAFGIAAALAVIAAAKPALLAGANRLWTRLGVLLGNVVGPIAVSLLFYTIVTPLGLVMRLTGKDPLRLKLNPGVDSYWIPRKPPGPPPDSLTNQF
;
A
#
# COMPACT_ATOMS: atom_id res chain seq x y z
N MET A 1 -3.46 -30.35 4.66
CA MET A 1 -2.76 -29.34 3.85
C MET A 1 -3.66 -28.14 3.77
N ALA A 2 -3.27 -26.99 4.34
CA ALA A 2 -4.02 -25.75 4.16
C ALA A 2 -3.91 -25.31 2.69
N HIS A 3 -5.01 -24.83 2.11
CA HIS A 3 -5.06 -24.39 0.71
C HIS A 3 -4.31 -23.06 0.49
N GLU A 4 -3.98 -22.37 1.57
CA GLU A 4 -3.20 -21.13 1.58
C GLU A 4 -1.74 -21.40 1.96
N ASP A 5 -0.84 -20.97 1.09
CA ASP A 5 0.60 -21.04 1.28
C ASP A 5 1.08 -19.79 2.04
N LEU A 6 1.04 -19.85 3.37
CA LEU A 6 1.45 -18.75 4.26
C LEU A 6 2.95 -18.42 4.17
N LEU A 7 3.74 -19.22 3.46
CA LEU A 7 5.17 -19.00 3.21
C LEU A 7 5.43 -18.32 1.86
N ARG A 8 4.40 -17.89 1.14
CA ARG A 8 4.56 -17.17 -0.13
C ARG A 8 5.23 -15.81 0.11
N ASN A 9 6.55 -15.82 0.04
CA ASN A 9 7.36 -14.61 -0.05
C ASN A 9 6.96 -13.87 -1.33
N GLN A 10 6.17 -12.82 -1.17
CA GLN A 10 5.89 -11.85 -2.23
C GLN A 10 7.23 -11.28 -2.68
N HIS A 11 7.73 -11.74 -3.82
CA HIS A 11 8.95 -11.22 -4.40
C HIS A 11 8.66 -9.78 -4.82
N VAL A 12 9.16 -8.81 -4.05
CA VAL A 12 9.07 -7.41 -4.43
C VAL A 12 10.01 -7.21 -5.61
N GLU A 13 9.48 -7.26 -6.83
CA GLU A 13 10.22 -6.89 -8.03
C GLU A 13 10.58 -5.40 -7.91
N GLY A 14 11.86 -5.14 -7.67
CA GLY A 14 12.39 -3.78 -7.61
C GLY A 14 12.27 -3.08 -8.97
N SER A 15 12.27 -1.75 -8.97
CA SER A 15 12.32 -0.97 -10.21
C SER A 15 13.55 -1.35 -11.05
N SER A 16 13.43 -1.31 -12.38
CA SER A 16 14.59 -1.40 -13.27
C SER A 16 15.53 -0.20 -13.06
N ASP A 17 16.84 -0.43 -13.18
CA ASP A 17 17.86 0.62 -13.06
C ASP A 17 17.68 1.76 -14.09
N ARG A 18 17.15 1.43 -15.27
CA ARG A 18 16.79 2.41 -16.31
C ARG A 18 15.66 3.32 -15.83
N SER A 19 14.58 2.71 -15.34
CA SER A 19 13.40 3.44 -14.84
C SER A 19 13.77 4.32 -13.66
N PHE A 20 14.62 3.84 -12.74
CA PHE A 20 15.15 4.63 -11.64
C PHE A 20 15.85 5.91 -12.15
N GLY A 21 16.80 5.77 -13.08
CA GLY A 21 17.51 6.92 -13.62
C GLY A 21 16.61 7.93 -14.34
N LEU A 22 15.63 7.45 -15.11
CA LEU A 22 14.68 8.30 -15.83
C LEU A 22 13.73 9.06 -14.89
N VAL A 23 13.23 8.40 -13.84
CA VAL A 23 12.39 9.06 -12.83
C VAL A 23 13.15 10.17 -12.12
N PHE A 24 14.39 9.90 -11.69
CA PHE A 24 15.21 10.93 -11.03
C PHE A 24 15.60 12.07 -11.98
N ALA A 25 15.88 11.77 -13.26
CA ALA A 25 16.08 12.81 -14.27
C ALA A 25 14.82 13.68 -14.44
N ALA A 26 13.64 13.08 -14.52
CA ALA A 26 12.37 13.81 -14.64
C ALA A 26 12.11 14.71 -13.42
N VAL A 27 12.33 14.20 -12.20
CA VAL A 27 12.22 14.98 -10.96
C VAL A 27 13.18 16.18 -10.97
N LEU A 28 14.43 15.97 -11.40
CA LEU A 28 15.41 17.06 -11.49
C LEU A 28 15.05 18.10 -12.56
N VAL A 29 14.43 17.70 -13.68
CA VAL A 29 13.91 18.64 -14.68
C VAL A 29 12.80 19.51 -14.07
N VAL A 30 11.87 18.92 -13.31
CA VAL A 30 10.82 19.68 -12.60
C VAL A 30 11.44 20.66 -11.61
N ILE A 31 12.44 20.24 -10.83
CA ILE A 31 13.16 21.11 -9.89
C ILE A 31 13.94 22.22 -10.62
N ALA A 32 14.55 21.90 -11.76
CA ALA A 32 15.31 22.85 -12.57
C ALA A 32 14.38 23.92 -13.16
N GLY A 33 13.16 23.52 -13.54
CA GLY A 33 12.15 24.39 -14.13
C GLY A 33 11.24 25.11 -13.14
N TRP A 34 11.14 24.67 -11.88
CA TRP A 34 10.31 25.31 -10.85
C TRP A 34 10.49 26.84 -10.72
N PRO A 35 11.71 27.39 -10.79
CA PRO A 35 11.93 28.84 -10.72
C PRO A 35 11.29 29.62 -11.88
N LEU A 36 11.08 28.98 -13.04
CA LEU A 36 10.43 29.62 -14.20
C LEU A 36 9.00 30.06 -13.87
N LEU A 37 8.31 29.34 -12.97
CA LEU A 37 6.96 29.69 -12.52
C LEU A 37 6.92 31.04 -11.77
N HIS A 38 8.07 31.48 -11.24
CA HIS A 38 8.22 32.73 -10.51
C HIS A 38 9.04 33.76 -11.32
N ALA A 39 9.14 33.57 -12.64
CA ALA A 39 9.95 34.39 -13.56
C ALA A 39 11.44 34.49 -13.19
N GLN A 40 11.98 33.48 -12.47
CA GLN A 40 13.39 33.38 -12.12
C GLN A 40 14.15 32.50 -13.10
N ALA A 41 15.47 32.69 -13.19
CA ALA A 41 16.32 31.90 -14.05
C ALA A 41 16.27 30.40 -13.67
N PRO A 42 16.20 29.48 -14.65
CA PRO A 42 16.23 28.05 -14.38
C PRO A 42 17.56 27.64 -13.75
N ARG A 43 17.50 26.61 -12.91
CA ARG A 43 18.71 26.06 -12.27
C ARG A 43 19.46 25.20 -13.27
N TRP A 44 20.29 25.82 -14.10
CA TRP A 44 21.08 25.15 -15.14
C TRP A 44 21.91 23.98 -14.63
N TRP A 45 22.43 24.07 -13.39
CA TRP A 45 23.16 22.97 -12.76
C TRP A 45 22.28 21.72 -12.60
N ALA A 46 21.00 21.88 -12.21
CA ALA A 46 20.07 20.76 -12.02
C ALA A 46 19.68 20.14 -13.37
N PHE A 47 19.57 20.97 -14.42
CA PHE A 47 19.35 20.49 -15.77
C PHE A 47 20.54 19.66 -16.30
N GLY A 48 21.78 20.10 -16.04
CA GLY A 48 22.98 19.35 -16.39
C GLY A 48 23.05 17.98 -15.73
N ILE A 49 22.70 17.89 -14.44
CA ILE A 49 22.64 16.61 -13.72
C ILE A 49 21.51 15.72 -14.26
N ALA A 50 20.34 16.29 -14.57
CA ALA A 50 19.23 15.54 -15.15
C ALA A 50 19.60 14.93 -16.50
N ALA A 51 20.23 15.71 -17.37
CA ALA A 51 20.70 15.24 -18.67
C ALA A 51 21.76 14.13 -18.53
N ALA A 52 22.72 14.30 -17.63
CA ALA A 52 23.72 13.27 -17.34
C ALA A 52 23.07 11.96 -16.85
N LEU A 53 22.13 12.04 -15.90
CA LEU A 53 21.40 10.86 -15.41
C LEU A 53 20.60 10.17 -16.52
N ALA A 54 19.91 10.93 -17.37
CA ALA A 54 19.16 10.37 -18.50
C ALA A 54 20.07 9.64 -19.50
N VAL A 55 21.24 10.23 -19.83
CA VAL A 55 22.24 9.60 -20.71
C VAL A 55 22.79 8.32 -20.08
N ILE A 56 23.14 8.34 -18.79
CA ILE A 56 23.67 7.14 -18.11
C ILE A 56 22.58 6.06 -18.04
N ALA A 57 21.33 6.42 -17.75
CA ALA A 57 20.20 5.49 -17.73
C ALA A 57 19.99 4.82 -19.10
N ALA A 58 20.13 5.55 -20.20
CA ALA A 58 19.99 5.01 -21.55
C ALA A 58 21.19 4.13 -21.95
N ALA A 59 22.42 4.61 -21.73
CA ALA A 59 23.63 3.98 -22.24
C ALA A 59 24.15 2.85 -21.33
N LYS A 60 24.21 3.05 -20.01
CA LYS A 60 24.79 2.11 -19.04
C LYS A 60 24.01 2.13 -17.70
N PRO A 61 22.78 1.59 -17.68
CA PRO A 61 21.94 1.61 -16.48
C PRO A 61 22.55 0.86 -15.29
N ALA A 62 23.41 -0.13 -15.53
CA ALA A 62 24.08 -0.89 -14.48
C ALA A 62 24.91 -0.02 -13.51
N LEU A 63 25.35 1.18 -13.94
CA LEU A 63 26.01 2.14 -13.04
C LEU A 63 25.08 2.67 -11.95
N LEU A 64 23.76 2.73 -12.23
CA LEU A 64 22.74 3.16 -11.26
C LEU A 64 22.24 2.02 -10.38
N ALA A 65 22.67 0.77 -10.62
CA ALA A 65 22.19 -0.40 -9.90
C ALA A 65 22.39 -0.30 -8.37
N GLY A 66 23.56 0.21 -7.94
CA GLY A 66 23.85 0.40 -6.53
C GLY A 66 22.89 1.41 -5.87
N ALA A 67 22.66 2.55 -6.54
CA ALA A 67 21.76 3.59 -6.08
C ALA A 67 20.30 3.12 -6.07
N ASN A 68 19.86 2.44 -7.12
CA ASN A 68 18.51 1.89 -7.24
C ASN A 68 18.21 0.86 -6.14
N ARG A 69 19.16 -0.03 -5.83
CA ARG A 69 19.02 -1.01 -4.73
C ARG A 69 18.92 -0.32 -3.37
N LEU A 70 19.75 0.70 -3.12
CA LEU A 70 19.68 1.45 -1.87
C LEU A 70 18.34 2.18 -1.73
N TRP A 71 17.90 2.86 -2.80
CA TRP A 71 16.61 3.54 -2.85
C TRP A 71 15.44 2.58 -2.61
N THR A 72 15.48 1.41 -3.24
CA THR A 72 14.44 0.38 -3.04
C THR A 72 14.40 -0.10 -1.59
N ARG A 73 15.55 -0.35 -0.96
CA ARG A 73 15.62 -0.73 0.46
C ARG A 73 15.08 0.36 1.38
N LEU A 74 15.39 1.62 1.10
CA LEU A 74 14.83 2.75 1.83
C LEU A 74 13.31 2.83 1.67
N GLY A 75 12.80 2.61 0.45
CA GLY A 75 11.36 2.55 0.18
C GLY A 75 10.66 1.44 0.97
N VAL A 76 11.25 0.24 1.04
CA VAL A 76 10.72 -0.88 1.83
C VAL A 76 10.74 -0.55 3.33
N LEU A 77 11.85 0.00 3.84
CA LEU A 77 11.96 0.42 5.24
C LEU A 77 10.90 1.46 5.60
N LEU A 78 10.71 2.46 4.73
CA LEU A 78 9.70 3.49 4.90
C LEU A 78 8.29 2.89 4.86
N GLY A 79 8.01 1.98 3.93
CA GLY A 79 6.74 1.27 3.84
C GLY A 79 6.41 0.48 5.10
N ASN A 80 7.41 -0.19 5.69
CA ASN A 80 7.25 -0.93 6.95
C ASN A 80 6.90 -0.03 8.15
N VAL A 81 7.25 1.25 8.10
CA VAL A 81 6.91 2.23 9.15
C VAL A 81 5.57 2.90 8.84
N VAL A 82 5.39 3.36 7.60
CA VAL A 82 4.19 4.10 7.17
C VAL A 82 2.96 3.21 7.14
N GLY A 83 3.08 1.94 6.74
CA GLY A 83 1.96 0.99 6.69
C GLY A 83 1.25 0.83 8.03
N PRO A 84 1.96 0.43 9.11
CA PRO A 84 1.39 0.38 10.45
C PRO A 84 0.86 1.72 10.92
N ILE A 85 1.58 2.83 10.69
CA ILE A 85 1.12 4.17 11.09
C ILE A 85 -0.20 4.53 10.42
N ALA A 86 -0.33 4.29 9.10
CA ALA A 86 -1.55 4.58 8.36
C ALA A 86 -2.73 3.75 8.86
N VAL A 87 -2.53 2.45 9.10
CA VAL A 87 -3.57 1.56 9.65
C VAL A 87 -3.93 1.95 11.09
N SER A 88 -2.95 2.28 11.93
CA SER A 88 -3.18 2.78 13.28
C SER A 88 -3.97 4.08 13.28
N LEU A 89 -3.62 5.03 12.41
CA LEU A 89 -4.34 6.29 12.29
C LEU A 89 -5.78 6.04 11.86
N LEU A 90 -6.01 5.23 10.81
CA LEU A 90 -7.35 4.82 10.38
C LEU A 90 -8.14 4.21 11.55
N PHE A 91 -7.52 3.30 12.29
CA PHE A 91 -8.18 2.61 13.40
C PHE A 91 -8.56 3.57 14.53
N TYR A 92 -7.65 4.46 14.95
CA TYR A 92 -7.91 5.35 16.09
C TYR A 92 -8.73 6.60 15.73
N THR A 93 -8.71 7.05 14.48
CA THR A 93 -9.45 8.25 14.05
C THR A 93 -10.83 7.95 13.50
N ILE A 94 -11.04 6.75 12.93
CA ILE A 94 -12.32 6.39 12.31
C ILE A 94 -12.96 5.22 13.05
N VAL A 95 -12.28 4.07 13.12
CA VAL A 95 -12.89 2.83 13.65
C VAL A 95 -13.23 2.94 15.14
N THR A 96 -12.28 3.41 15.94
CA THR A 96 -12.41 3.52 17.40
C THR A 96 -13.51 4.50 17.82
N PRO A 97 -13.57 5.76 17.33
CA PRO A 97 -14.64 6.66 17.70
C PRO A 97 -16.00 6.19 17.19
N LEU A 98 -16.07 5.58 15.99
CA LEU A 98 -17.31 4.99 15.50
C LEU A 98 -17.80 3.88 16.43
N GLY A 99 -16.92 2.96 16.85
CA GLY A 99 -17.22 1.91 17.82
C GLY A 99 -17.66 2.47 19.17
N LEU A 100 -17.03 3.55 19.64
CA LEU A 100 -17.41 4.23 20.88
C LEU A 100 -18.82 4.83 20.77
N VAL A 101 -19.14 5.53 19.68
CA VAL A 101 -20.48 6.06 19.41
C VAL A 101 -21.52 4.96 19.35
N MET A 102 -21.23 3.82 18.71
CA MET A 102 -22.13 2.67 18.66
C MET A 102 -22.39 2.12 20.07
N ARG A 103 -21.34 2.00 20.90
CA ARG A 103 -21.45 1.52 22.27
C ARG A 103 -22.27 2.48 23.15
N LEU A 104 -22.07 3.79 23.00
CA LEU A 104 -22.83 4.82 23.72
C LEU A 104 -24.30 4.88 23.28
N THR A 105 -24.59 4.63 22.00
CA THR A 105 -25.96 4.56 21.46
C THR A 105 -26.64 3.20 21.68
N GLY A 106 -25.98 2.27 22.37
CA GLY A 106 -26.51 0.95 22.69
C GLY A 106 -26.58 -0.02 21.52
N LYS A 107 -26.03 0.33 20.35
CA LYS A 107 -25.99 -0.54 19.18
C LYS A 107 -24.93 -1.62 19.37
N ASP A 108 -25.35 -2.87 19.28
CA ASP A 108 -24.48 -4.05 19.35
C ASP A 108 -24.61 -4.89 18.07
N PRO A 109 -24.06 -4.43 16.93
CA PRO A 109 -24.18 -5.13 15.65
C PRO A 109 -23.53 -6.52 15.69
N LEU A 110 -22.51 -6.70 16.54
CA LEU A 110 -21.78 -7.96 16.69
C LEU A 110 -22.42 -8.89 17.74
N ARG A 111 -23.49 -8.44 18.42
CA ARG A 111 -24.20 -9.20 19.48
C ARG A 111 -23.23 -9.74 20.54
N LEU A 112 -22.27 -8.91 20.95
CA LEU A 112 -21.21 -9.27 21.90
C LEU A 112 -21.74 -9.47 23.33
N LYS A 113 -22.90 -8.90 23.67
CA LYS A 113 -23.52 -9.11 24.98
C LYS A 113 -24.09 -10.52 25.10
N LEU A 114 -23.59 -11.27 26.08
CA LEU A 114 -24.13 -12.58 26.44
C LEU A 114 -25.53 -12.41 27.05
N ASN A 115 -26.51 -13.11 26.49
CA ASN A 115 -27.85 -13.25 27.02
C ASN A 115 -28.03 -14.65 27.63
N PRO A 116 -28.15 -14.79 28.96
CA PRO A 116 -28.35 -16.09 29.59
C PRO A 116 -29.77 -16.67 29.39
N GLY A 117 -30.71 -15.89 28.86
CA GLY A 117 -32.10 -16.33 28.62
C GLY A 117 -32.39 -16.87 27.22
N VAL A 118 -31.37 -17.16 26.40
CA VAL A 118 -31.56 -17.75 25.07
C VAL A 118 -31.04 -19.17 25.01
N ASP A 119 -31.81 -20.06 24.39
CA ASP A 119 -31.45 -21.47 24.23
C ASP A 119 -30.26 -21.66 23.27
N SER A 120 -30.06 -20.75 22.33
CA SER A 120 -28.95 -20.76 21.38
C SER A 120 -28.66 -19.38 20.80
N TYR A 121 -27.38 -19.08 20.58
CA TYR A 121 -26.93 -17.89 19.85
C TYR A 121 -26.92 -18.09 18.32
N TRP A 122 -27.26 -19.30 17.85
CA TRP A 122 -27.28 -19.61 16.41
C TRP A 122 -28.29 -18.73 15.68
N ILE A 123 -27.83 -18.01 14.65
CA ILE A 123 -28.70 -17.17 13.82
C ILE A 123 -29.26 -18.05 12.69
N PRO A 124 -30.55 -18.43 12.70
CA PRO A 124 -31.11 -19.27 11.65
C PRO A 124 -31.16 -18.50 10.33
N ARG A 125 -30.63 -19.11 9.26
CA ARG A 125 -30.68 -18.52 7.91
C ARG A 125 -32.07 -18.68 7.32
N LYS A 126 -32.64 -17.58 6.81
CA LYS A 126 -33.90 -17.56 6.06
C LYS A 126 -33.69 -16.76 4.76
N PRO A 127 -33.83 -17.39 3.57
CA PRO A 127 -34.13 -18.80 3.35
C PRO A 127 -33.00 -19.72 3.84
N PRO A 128 -33.28 -21.01 4.12
CA PRO A 128 -32.23 -21.99 4.36
C PRO A 128 -31.23 -21.99 3.19
N GLY A 129 -29.96 -22.27 3.50
CA GLY A 129 -28.91 -22.32 2.48
C GLY A 129 -29.27 -23.28 1.34
N PRO A 130 -28.60 -23.15 0.17
CA PRO A 130 -28.93 -23.98 -0.99
C PRO A 130 -28.81 -25.47 -0.63
N PRO A 131 -29.66 -26.33 -1.21
CA PRO A 131 -29.73 -27.75 -0.85
C PRO A 131 -28.34 -28.41 -0.97
N PRO A 132 -28.03 -29.42 -0.15
CA PRO A 132 -26.72 -30.11 -0.18
C PRO A 132 -26.31 -30.56 -1.60
N ASP A 133 -27.30 -30.93 -2.42
CA ASP A 133 -27.13 -31.42 -3.79
C ASP A 133 -26.80 -30.30 -4.81
N SER A 134 -26.86 -29.03 -4.41
CA SER A 134 -26.52 -27.88 -5.26
C SER A 134 -25.02 -27.75 -5.53
N LEU A 135 -24.17 -28.44 -4.76
CA LEU A 135 -22.72 -28.48 -4.96
C LEU A 135 -22.35 -29.58 -5.97
N THR A 136 -22.85 -29.47 -7.20
CA THR A 136 -22.66 -30.50 -8.23
C THR A 136 -21.26 -30.47 -8.86
N ASN A 137 -20.53 -29.35 -8.78
CA ASN A 137 -19.16 -29.19 -9.28
C ASN A 137 -18.30 -28.42 -8.27
N GLN A 138 -17.83 -29.12 -7.25
CA GLN A 138 -17.02 -28.53 -6.16
C GLN A 138 -15.51 -28.66 -6.39
N PHE A 139 -15.10 -29.29 -7.49
CA PHE A 139 -13.71 -29.49 -7.90
C PHE A 139 -13.55 -29.33 -9.40
#